data_AF-A0A1H3R9R9-F1
#
_entry.id   AF-A0A1H3R9R9-F1
#
_cell.length_a   1.000
_cell.length_b   1.000
_cell.length_c   1.000
_cell.angle_alpha   90.00
_cell.angle_beta   90.00
_cell.angle_gamma   90.00
#
_symmetry.space_group_name_H-M   'P 1'
#
loop_
_entity.id
_entity.type
_entity.pdbx_description
1 polymer ?
#
loop_
_entity_poly.entity_id
_entity_poly.type
_entity_poly.pdbx_seq_one_letter_code
_entity_poly.pdbx_strand_id
1 'polypeptide(L)'
;MFALLLLAAGCYRSPDAAPPRTPETTTPGTSAAAAPSPKARPVTTSPTVRRPAPTVGKPAPTGSPYRVRYGWAIPSAPARVAHAVRPPIAPPPAPALPYLVEMNAADHPEGEPGYSRFSFYFRGAFPGYEFQYVPRVTHDGSGRPVELTGNSFLRLRFTPAQAHDGNGRSSIERAPNRQLGFPTLRSYGQAGDYEGYLTYGFGIQVAPGGDQVMPIRIGEMIRPDGLHVVAVDVRRG
;
A
#
# COMPACT_ATOMS: atom_id res chain seq x y z
N MET A 1 53.74 31.03 -24.15
CA MET A 1 53.32 32.35 -23.65
C MET A 1 51.85 32.49 -24.02
N PHE A 2 50.94 32.19 -23.09
CA PHE A 2 49.53 31.96 -23.38
C PHE A 2 48.79 33.27 -23.69
N ALA A 3 48.01 33.24 -24.77
CA ALA A 3 47.31 34.37 -25.37
C ALA A 3 46.02 34.74 -24.63
N LEU A 4 45.77 36.05 -24.60
CA LEU A 4 44.55 36.73 -24.20
C LEU A 4 43.53 36.72 -25.37
N LEU A 5 42.25 36.41 -25.12
CA LEU A 5 41.15 36.89 -25.97
C LEU A 5 39.80 36.93 -25.24
N LEU A 6 39.06 37.99 -25.57
CA LEU A 6 37.91 38.60 -24.89
C LEU A 6 36.54 37.98 -25.24
N LEU A 7 35.60 38.19 -24.29
CA LEU A 7 34.14 38.47 -24.37
C LEU A 7 33.27 37.97 -25.54
N ALA A 8 32.08 37.45 -25.18
CA ALA A 8 30.80 37.97 -25.69
C ALA A 8 29.63 37.61 -24.77
N ALA A 9 28.93 38.64 -24.27
CA ALA A 9 27.59 38.56 -23.71
C ALA A 9 26.57 38.60 -24.86
N GLY A 10 25.50 37.80 -24.77
CA GLY A 10 24.41 37.77 -25.74
C GLY A 10 23.08 37.60 -25.04
N CYS A 11 22.42 38.71 -24.73
CA CYS A 11 21.01 38.77 -24.38
C CYS A 11 20.19 38.57 -25.66
N TYR A 12 19.15 37.74 -25.63
CA TYR A 12 18.06 37.86 -26.60
C TYR A 12 16.72 37.93 -25.86
N ARG A 13 16.17 39.15 -25.86
CA ARG A 13 14.80 39.49 -25.50
C ARG A 13 14.17 39.95 -26.82
N SER A 14 12.98 39.49 -27.13
CA SER A 14 12.14 40.11 -28.15
C SER A 14 10.68 40.14 -27.70
N PRO A 15 9.90 41.13 -28.16
CA PRO A 15 8.80 41.71 -27.40
C PRO A 15 7.42 41.51 -28.05
N ASP A 16 6.41 41.90 -27.25
CA ASP A 16 5.10 42.45 -27.61
C ASP A 16 4.04 41.60 -28.35
N ALA A 17 2.88 41.41 -27.72
CA ALA A 17 1.63 42.11 -28.06
C ALA A 17 0.37 41.38 -27.51
N ALA A 18 -0.52 42.18 -26.92
CA ALA A 18 -1.77 41.83 -26.20
C ALA A 18 -2.94 41.34 -27.11
N PRO A 19 -4.06 40.85 -26.55
CA PRO A 19 -5.07 40.02 -27.24
C PRO A 19 -6.24 40.81 -27.83
N PRO A 20 -7.08 40.19 -28.68
CA PRO A 20 -8.51 40.47 -28.55
C PRO A 20 -9.50 39.32 -28.84
N ARG A 21 -10.57 39.34 -28.03
CA ARG A 21 -12.01 39.24 -28.36
C ARG A 21 -12.65 37.91 -28.80
N THR A 22 -13.64 37.53 -27.98
CA THR A 22 -14.84 36.75 -28.29
C THR A 22 -15.67 37.34 -29.44
N PRO A 23 -16.46 36.50 -30.12
CA PRO A 23 -17.77 36.91 -30.61
C PRO A 23 -18.90 36.09 -29.97
N GLU A 24 -19.79 36.80 -29.26
CA GLU A 24 -21.20 36.44 -29.14
C GLU A 24 -21.85 36.46 -30.52
N THR A 25 -22.74 35.51 -30.81
CA THR A 25 -23.82 35.70 -31.80
C THR A 25 -25.04 34.85 -31.42
N THR A 26 -25.99 35.53 -30.79
CA THR A 26 -27.40 35.69 -31.20
C THR A 26 -28.30 34.46 -31.38
N THR A 27 -29.28 34.37 -30.47
CA THR A 27 -30.57 33.67 -30.59
C THR A 27 -31.49 34.39 -31.59
N PRO A 28 -32.40 33.69 -32.30
CA PRO A 28 -33.82 33.68 -31.90
C PRO A 28 -34.45 32.28 -32.10
N GLY A 29 -35.27 31.72 -31.22
CA GLY A 29 -36.55 32.22 -30.73
C GLY A 29 -37.69 31.50 -31.47
N THR A 30 -38.39 30.56 -30.83
CA THR A 30 -39.84 30.26 -31.06
C THR A 30 -40.37 29.37 -29.93
N SER A 31 -41.59 29.69 -29.54
CA SER A 31 -42.32 29.31 -28.34
C SER A 31 -43.12 28.01 -28.47
N ALA A 32 -43.42 27.45 -27.29
CA ALA A 32 -44.57 26.64 -26.91
C ALA A 32 -44.68 25.17 -27.38
N ALA A 33 -44.63 24.26 -26.41
CA ALA A 33 -45.79 23.44 -26.05
C ALA A 33 -45.52 22.69 -24.73
N ALA A 34 -46.38 22.93 -23.74
CA ALA A 34 -46.42 22.18 -22.49
C ALA A 34 -46.95 20.76 -22.74
N ALA A 35 -46.27 19.75 -22.19
CA ALA A 35 -46.72 18.36 -22.15
C ALA A 35 -46.48 17.76 -20.75
N PRO A 36 -47.31 16.80 -20.32
CA PRO A 36 -47.65 16.60 -18.91
C PRO A 36 -46.66 15.72 -18.13
N SER A 37 -46.67 15.90 -16.80
CA SER A 37 -45.92 15.08 -15.84
C SER A 37 -46.26 13.58 -15.96
N PRO A 38 -45.27 12.67 -16.06
CA PRO A 38 -45.54 11.25 -15.95
C PRO A 38 -45.79 10.87 -14.49
N LYS A 39 -46.93 10.22 -14.25
CA LYS A 39 -47.29 9.54 -13.00
C LYS A 39 -46.20 8.55 -12.59
N ALA A 40 -45.81 8.59 -11.32
CA ALA A 40 -44.86 7.68 -10.71
C ALA A 40 -45.32 6.21 -10.87
N ARG A 41 -44.45 5.37 -11.41
CA ARG A 41 -44.62 3.92 -11.46
C ARG A 41 -44.20 3.34 -10.09
N PRO A 42 -44.90 2.34 -9.52
CA PRO A 42 -44.48 1.74 -8.26
C PRO A 42 -43.10 1.10 -8.41
N VAL A 43 -42.19 1.42 -7.49
CA VAL A 43 -40.88 0.77 -7.36
C VAL A 43 -41.12 -0.61 -6.77
N THR A 44 -40.97 -1.66 -7.57
CA THR A 44 -40.87 -3.03 -7.07
C THR A 44 -39.54 -3.16 -6.34
N THR A 45 -39.58 -3.20 -5.01
CA THR A 45 -38.41 -3.48 -4.17
C THR A 45 -38.02 -4.96 -4.33
N SER A 46 -36.96 -5.23 -5.08
CA SER A 46 -36.26 -6.52 -5.00
C SER A 46 -35.60 -6.64 -3.61
N PRO A 47 -35.71 -7.78 -2.92
CA PRO A 47 -35.07 -7.94 -1.62
C PRO A 47 -33.54 -7.92 -1.79
N THR A 48 -32.89 -6.95 -1.16
CA THR A 48 -31.44 -6.96 -0.97
C THR A 48 -31.08 -8.17 -0.09
N VAL A 49 -30.46 -9.19 -0.69
CA VAL A 49 -29.79 -10.25 0.07
C VAL A 49 -28.62 -9.60 0.81
N ARG A 50 -28.82 -9.33 2.10
CA ARG A 50 -27.80 -8.77 2.99
C ARG A 50 -26.70 -9.81 3.16
N ARG A 51 -25.59 -9.65 2.43
CA ARG A 51 -24.36 -10.44 2.65
C ARG A 51 -23.91 -10.21 4.10
N PRO A 52 -23.70 -11.26 4.92
CA PRO A 52 -23.26 -11.07 6.30
C PRO A 52 -21.89 -10.39 6.32
N ALA A 53 -21.73 -9.44 7.25
CA ALA A 53 -20.42 -8.89 7.59
C ALA A 53 -19.47 -10.03 8.04
N PRO A 54 -18.16 -9.93 7.80
CA PRO A 54 -17.23 -10.95 8.26
C PRO A 54 -17.35 -11.11 9.77
N THR A 55 -17.74 -12.31 10.21
CA THR A 55 -17.81 -12.69 11.61
C THR A 55 -16.44 -12.51 12.24
N VAL A 56 -16.38 -11.67 13.29
CA VAL A 56 -15.23 -11.58 14.20
C VAL A 56 -14.96 -13.00 14.73
N GLY A 57 -13.81 -13.56 14.37
CA GLY A 57 -13.42 -14.91 14.75
C GLY A 57 -13.28 -15.10 16.26
N LYS A 58 -13.47 -16.36 16.69
CA LYS A 58 -13.29 -16.92 18.04
C LYS A 58 -12.16 -16.24 18.84
N PRO A 59 -12.34 -15.96 20.15
CA PRO A 59 -11.29 -15.34 20.97
C PRO A 59 -10.02 -16.18 20.95
N ALA A 60 -8.88 -15.52 20.67
CA ALA A 60 -7.56 -16.12 20.76
C ALA A 60 -7.30 -16.63 22.19
N PRO A 61 -6.50 -17.69 22.37
CA PRO A 61 -6.14 -18.17 23.70
C PRO A 61 -5.44 -17.07 24.50
N THR A 62 -5.87 -16.92 25.75
CA THR A 62 -5.36 -15.93 26.70
C THR A 62 -3.87 -16.19 26.95
N GLY A 63 -3.00 -15.26 26.52
CA GLY A 63 -1.58 -15.27 26.84
C GLY A 63 -0.60 -15.14 25.67
N SER A 64 -1.04 -15.25 24.41
CA SER A 64 -0.11 -14.99 23.29
C SER A 64 0.20 -13.49 23.20
N PRO A 65 1.47 -13.05 23.14
CA PRO A 65 1.81 -11.66 22.82
C PRO A 65 1.41 -11.29 21.37
N TYR A 66 1.00 -12.27 20.58
CA TYR A 66 0.50 -12.10 19.22
C TYR A 66 -0.98 -11.72 19.20
N ARG A 67 -1.32 -10.63 18.52
CA ARG A 67 -2.68 -10.11 18.32
C ARG A 67 -3.03 -10.21 16.84
N VAL A 68 -4.07 -10.97 16.51
CA VAL A 68 -4.59 -11.02 15.15
C VAL A 68 -5.37 -9.72 14.87
N ARG A 69 -5.00 -9.00 13.81
CA ARG A 69 -5.67 -7.76 13.36
C ARG A 69 -6.55 -7.99 12.14
N TYR A 70 -6.23 -9.01 11.36
CA TYR A 70 -7.04 -9.49 10.24
C TYR A 70 -7.00 -11.01 10.22
N GLY A 71 -8.15 -11.67 10.37
CA GLY A 71 -8.25 -13.13 10.38
C GLY A 71 -8.16 -13.73 8.97
N TRP A 72 -8.00 -15.04 8.89
CA TRP A 72 -7.93 -15.78 7.61
C TRP A 72 -9.09 -15.44 6.68
N ALA A 73 -8.83 -14.58 5.70
CA ALA A 73 -9.81 -14.11 4.73
C ALA A 73 -9.12 -13.51 3.50
N ILE A 74 -9.86 -13.35 2.40
CA ILE A 74 -9.40 -12.66 1.20
C ILE A 74 -9.86 -11.20 1.26
N PRO A 75 -8.96 -10.21 1.25
CA PRO A 75 -9.34 -8.80 1.19
C PRO A 75 -9.91 -8.48 -0.20
N SER A 76 -11.24 -8.38 -0.31
CA SER A 76 -11.95 -8.01 -1.55
C SER A 76 -11.92 -6.51 -1.84
N ALA A 77 -11.44 -5.70 -0.89
CA ALA A 77 -11.20 -4.27 -0.99
C ALA A 77 -9.98 -3.93 -0.10
N PRO A 78 -9.40 -2.70 -0.18
CA PRO A 78 -8.31 -2.30 0.69
C PRO A 78 -8.68 -2.44 2.17
N ALA A 79 -7.94 -3.28 2.88
CA ALA A 79 -8.09 -3.47 4.32
C ALA A 79 -7.07 -2.60 5.04
N ARG A 80 -7.48 -2.02 6.17
CA ARG A 80 -6.67 -1.05 6.93
C ARG A 80 -6.61 -1.41 8.40
N VAL A 81 -5.44 -1.24 8.99
CA VAL A 81 -5.23 -1.25 10.43
C VAL A 81 -4.61 0.09 10.81
N ALA A 82 -5.34 0.85 11.61
CA ALA A 82 -4.89 2.15 12.09
C ALA A 82 -4.13 2.01 13.41
N HIS A 83 -3.07 2.81 13.55
CA HIS A 83 -2.36 3.02 14.80
C HIS A 83 -2.14 4.52 14.97
N ALA A 84 -2.39 5.02 16.18
CA ALA A 84 -2.11 6.41 16.51
C ALA A 84 -0.61 6.55 16.77
N VAL A 85 0.14 6.87 15.71
CA VAL A 85 1.54 7.26 15.84
C VAL A 85 1.57 8.75 16.12
N ARG A 86 1.96 9.13 17.34
CA ARG A 86 2.36 10.50 17.63
C ARG A 86 3.86 10.55 17.41
N PRO A 87 4.37 11.22 16.36
CA PRO A 87 5.81 11.40 16.20
C PRO A 87 6.35 12.02 17.49
N PRO A 88 7.27 11.36 18.21
CA PRO A 88 7.90 12.00 19.34
C PRO A 88 8.64 13.25 18.84
N ILE A 89 8.71 14.30 19.68
CA ILE A 89 9.73 15.34 19.52
C ILE A 89 11.06 14.66 19.89
N ALA A 90 11.62 13.89 18.96
CA ALA A 90 12.85 13.17 19.16
C ALA A 90 14.03 14.12 18.96
N PRO A 91 14.95 14.28 19.94
CA PRO A 91 16.21 14.94 19.66
C PRO A 91 16.99 14.08 18.64
N PRO A 92 17.65 14.71 17.65
CA PRO A 92 18.51 13.99 16.71
C PRO A 92 19.49 13.07 17.44
N PRO A 93 19.77 11.84 16.94
CA PRO A 93 19.49 11.37 15.57
C PRO A 93 18.28 10.42 15.42
N ALA A 94 17.43 10.24 16.45
CA ALA A 94 16.37 9.24 16.38
C ALA A 94 15.25 9.62 15.36
N PRO A 95 14.86 8.71 14.45
CA PRO A 95 13.79 8.99 13.48
C PRO A 95 12.45 9.29 14.16
N ALA A 96 11.72 10.27 13.63
CA ALA A 96 10.40 10.67 14.15
C ALA A 96 9.28 9.67 13.80
N LEU A 97 9.51 8.79 12.81
CA LEU A 97 8.55 7.80 12.34
C LEU A 97 8.95 6.39 12.80
N PRO A 98 7.98 5.45 12.93
CA PRO A 98 8.29 4.03 13.01
C PRO A 98 9.21 3.63 11.86
N TYR A 99 10.39 3.10 12.16
CA TYR A 99 11.36 2.77 11.13
C TYR A 99 11.66 1.27 11.11
N LEU A 100 11.67 0.72 9.90
CA LEU A 100 11.88 -0.70 9.65
C LEU A 100 13.36 -1.04 9.81
N VAL A 101 13.67 -2.01 10.67
CA VAL A 101 15.06 -2.41 10.94
C VAL A 101 15.37 -3.84 10.53
N GLU A 102 14.36 -4.70 10.43
CA GLU A 102 14.53 -6.08 10.04
C GLU A 102 13.29 -6.58 9.30
N MET A 103 13.52 -7.51 8.38
CA MET A 103 12.50 -8.35 7.78
C MET A 103 12.90 -9.80 7.96
N ASN A 104 11.90 -10.67 8.12
CA ASN A 104 12.11 -12.11 8.17
C ASN A 104 11.02 -12.83 7.39
N ALA A 105 11.33 -14.01 6.85
CA ALA A 105 10.39 -14.87 6.17
C ALA A 105 10.56 -16.31 6.65
N ALA A 106 9.45 -16.98 6.95
CA ALA A 106 9.43 -18.35 7.43
C ALA A 106 8.25 -19.12 6.83
N ASP A 107 8.44 -20.40 6.62
CA ASP A 107 7.40 -21.31 6.16
C ASP A 107 6.92 -22.18 7.33
N HIS A 108 5.60 -22.33 7.46
CA HIS A 108 4.93 -23.00 8.58
C HIS A 108 3.95 -24.06 8.05
N PRO A 109 4.44 -25.18 7.50
CA PRO A 109 3.60 -26.29 7.05
C PRO A 109 2.84 -26.96 8.21
N GLU A 110 3.35 -26.86 9.45
CA GLU A 110 2.76 -27.40 10.67
C GLU A 110 1.55 -26.60 11.18
N GLY A 111 1.28 -25.43 10.61
CA GLY A 111 0.14 -24.60 10.99
C GLY A 111 -1.20 -25.24 10.63
N GLU A 112 -2.25 -24.85 11.34
CA GLU A 112 -3.64 -25.22 11.02
C GLU A 112 -4.48 -23.95 10.78
N PRO A 113 -4.68 -23.51 9.52
CA PRO A 113 -4.09 -24.05 8.29
C PRO A 113 -2.60 -23.72 8.16
N GLY A 114 -1.88 -24.48 7.32
CA GLY A 114 -0.48 -24.19 6.99
C GLY A 114 -0.32 -22.84 6.30
N TYR A 115 0.82 -22.17 6.48
CA TYR A 115 1.04 -20.83 5.97
C TYR A 115 2.52 -20.49 5.75
N SER A 116 2.79 -19.46 4.96
CA SER A 116 4.09 -18.79 4.92
C SER A 116 3.95 -17.40 5.54
N ARG A 117 4.89 -17.00 6.39
CA ARG A 117 4.89 -15.73 7.12
C ARG A 117 5.98 -14.82 6.59
N PHE A 118 5.65 -13.56 6.38
CA PHE A 118 6.60 -12.47 6.22
C PHE A 118 6.42 -11.47 7.35
N SER A 119 7.49 -11.15 8.08
CA SER A 119 7.46 -10.29 9.26
C SER A 119 8.30 -9.04 9.04
N PHE A 120 7.74 -7.89 9.40
CA PHE A 120 8.40 -6.60 9.44
C PHE A 120 8.63 -6.18 10.88
N TYR A 121 9.84 -5.74 11.22
CA TYR A 121 10.25 -5.39 12.57
C TYR A 121 10.55 -3.90 12.64
N PHE A 122 9.73 -3.17 13.38
CA PHE A 122 9.82 -1.72 13.53
C PHE A 122 10.36 -1.34 14.90
N ARG A 123 11.17 -0.29 14.94
CA ARG A 123 11.48 0.44 16.18
C ARG A 123 10.51 1.62 16.34
N GLY A 124 10.28 2.02 17.60
CA GLY A 124 9.47 3.19 17.95
C GLY A 124 8.01 2.88 18.23
N ALA A 125 7.26 2.37 17.25
CA ALA A 125 5.85 2.00 17.41
C ALA A 125 5.37 1.05 16.30
N PHE A 126 4.12 0.57 16.39
CA PHE A 126 3.44 -0.01 15.24
C PHE A 126 3.07 1.09 14.24
N PRO A 127 3.46 0.97 12.95
CA PRO A 127 2.91 1.82 11.92
C PRO A 127 1.46 1.43 11.62
N GLY A 128 0.62 2.37 11.18
CA GLY A 128 -0.62 2.02 10.48
C GLY A 128 -0.30 1.33 9.15
N TYR A 129 -1.22 0.54 8.61
CA TYR A 129 -1.02 -0.08 7.31
C TYR A 129 -2.31 -0.37 6.54
N GLU A 130 -2.17 -0.41 5.22
CA GLU A 130 -3.17 -0.82 4.26
C GLU A 130 -2.64 -1.97 3.40
N PHE A 131 -3.46 -2.97 3.12
CA PHE A 131 -3.12 -4.05 2.19
C PHE A 131 -4.28 -4.40 1.25
N GLN A 132 -3.92 -4.82 0.05
CA GLN A 132 -4.87 -5.18 -1.01
C GLN A 132 -4.20 -6.03 -2.08
N TYR A 133 -4.96 -6.96 -2.66
CA TYR A 133 -4.56 -7.59 -3.91
C TYR A 133 -4.68 -6.59 -5.06
N VAL A 134 -3.68 -6.56 -5.93
CA VAL A 134 -3.60 -5.65 -7.07
C VAL A 134 -3.19 -6.44 -8.32
N PRO A 135 -3.56 -5.98 -9.53
CA PRO A 135 -3.11 -6.63 -10.76
C PRO A 135 -1.58 -6.65 -10.91
N ARG A 136 -0.90 -5.65 -10.34
CA ARG A 136 0.56 -5.53 -10.32
C ARG A 136 0.97 -4.52 -9.24
N VAL A 137 2.10 -4.76 -8.58
CA VAL A 137 2.72 -3.78 -7.69
C VAL A 137 3.65 -2.89 -8.51
N THR A 138 3.57 -1.58 -8.31
CA THR A 138 4.38 -0.58 -9.02
C THR A 138 5.16 0.27 -8.03
N HIS A 139 6.34 0.72 -8.42
CA HIS A 139 7.12 1.68 -7.66
C HIS A 139 6.37 3.00 -7.51
N ASP A 140 6.28 3.52 -6.30
CA ASP A 140 5.38 4.64 -5.99
C ASP A 140 5.72 5.93 -6.75
N GLY A 141 7.02 6.22 -6.95
CA GLY A 141 7.45 7.44 -7.65
C GLY A 141 7.54 7.30 -9.18
N SER A 142 7.86 6.11 -9.70
CA SER A 142 8.09 5.92 -11.15
C SER A 142 6.95 5.24 -11.89
N GLY A 143 6.03 4.59 -11.17
CA GLY A 143 4.98 3.75 -11.75
C GLY A 143 5.48 2.46 -12.41
N ARG A 144 6.80 2.19 -12.41
CA ARG A 144 7.36 0.98 -13.02
C ARG A 144 6.97 -0.26 -12.21
N PRO A 145 6.73 -1.42 -12.86
CA PRO A 145 6.50 -2.68 -12.16
C PRO A 145 7.59 -3.02 -11.15
N VAL A 146 7.20 -3.57 -9.99
CA VAL A 146 8.10 -4.30 -9.10
C VAL A 146 8.16 -5.74 -9.59
N GLU A 147 9.36 -6.25 -9.83
CA GLU A 147 9.58 -7.64 -10.27
C GLU A 147 9.27 -8.61 -9.12
N LEU A 148 8.17 -9.36 -9.25
CA LEU A 148 7.67 -10.31 -8.27
C LEU A 148 7.36 -11.65 -8.95
N THR A 149 7.74 -12.74 -8.31
CA THR A 149 7.47 -14.11 -8.77
C THR A 149 6.13 -14.59 -8.25
N GLY A 150 5.35 -15.28 -9.10
CA GLY A 150 4.00 -15.73 -8.78
C GLY A 150 2.98 -15.21 -9.80
N ASN A 151 1.72 -15.51 -9.57
CA ASN A 151 0.60 -15.13 -10.43
C ASN A 151 -0.49 -14.31 -9.70
N SER A 152 -0.18 -13.88 -8.48
CA SER A 152 -1.04 -13.06 -7.62
C SER A 152 -0.18 -12.07 -6.84
N PHE A 153 -0.62 -10.81 -6.70
CA PHE A 153 0.19 -9.77 -6.10
C PHE A 153 -0.54 -9.03 -4.98
N LEU A 154 0.05 -9.04 -3.78
CA LEU A 154 -0.45 -8.30 -2.62
C LEU A 154 0.43 -7.06 -2.40
N ARG A 155 -0.17 -5.88 -2.38
CA ARG A 155 0.49 -4.64 -1.94
C ARG A 155 0.23 -4.43 -0.46
N LEU A 156 1.26 -4.07 0.30
CA LEU A 156 1.20 -3.64 1.68
C LEU A 156 1.87 -2.27 1.80
N ARG A 157 1.19 -1.29 2.37
CA ARG A 157 1.70 0.06 2.59
C ARG A 157 1.59 0.42 4.06
N PHE A 158 2.72 0.75 4.66
CA PHE A 158 2.82 1.26 6.02
C PHE A 158 2.78 2.80 6.01
N THR A 159 2.03 3.39 6.94
CA THR A 159 1.92 4.84 7.11
C THR A 159 1.48 5.19 8.55
N PRO A 160 2.19 6.08 9.26
CA PRO A 160 3.51 6.60 8.91
C PRO A 160 4.60 5.53 9.18
N ALA A 161 5.55 5.37 8.26
CA ALA A 161 6.73 4.52 8.44
C ALA A 161 7.86 4.90 7.45
N GLN A 162 9.10 4.52 7.76
CA GLN A 162 10.24 4.66 6.86
C GLN A 162 11.21 3.48 6.96
N ALA A 163 12.09 3.32 5.98
CA ALA A 163 13.16 2.32 6.00
C ALA A 163 14.56 2.95 5.74
N HIS A 164 14.72 4.22 6.09
CA HIS A 164 15.98 4.95 6.02
C HIS A 164 16.28 5.77 7.29
N ASP A 165 17.55 6.10 7.49
CA ASP A 165 18.04 7.03 8.51
C ASP A 165 17.97 8.50 8.04
N GLY A 166 18.31 9.45 8.92
CA GLY A 166 18.27 10.89 8.60
C GLY A 166 19.25 11.32 7.48
N ASN A 167 20.17 10.45 7.06
CA ASN A 167 21.10 10.66 5.97
C ASN A 167 20.66 9.94 4.68
N GLY A 168 19.48 9.30 4.68
CA GLY A 168 18.93 8.56 3.56
C GLY A 168 19.52 7.15 3.36
N ARG A 169 20.30 6.63 4.30
CA ARG A 169 20.83 5.26 4.24
C ARG A 169 19.78 4.28 4.75
N SER A 170 19.76 3.06 4.20
CA SER A 170 18.84 2.00 4.66
C SER A 170 18.97 1.77 6.17
N SER A 171 17.84 1.77 6.87
CA SER A 171 17.77 1.37 8.29
C SER A 171 17.64 -0.15 8.47
N ILE A 172 17.44 -0.89 7.37
CA ILE A 172 17.26 -2.35 7.40
C ILE A 172 18.63 -3.02 7.60
N GLU A 173 18.81 -3.65 8.75
CA GLU A 173 20.02 -4.36 9.15
C GLU A 173 20.01 -5.83 8.67
N ARG A 174 18.82 -6.44 8.57
CA ARG A 174 18.63 -7.84 8.16
C ARG A 174 17.38 -8.01 7.31
N ALA A 175 17.48 -8.80 6.25
CA ALA A 175 16.37 -9.16 5.39
C ALA A 175 16.62 -10.53 4.71
N PRO A 176 15.56 -11.31 4.41
CA PRO A 176 15.70 -12.54 3.63
C PRO A 176 15.97 -12.22 2.15
N ASN A 177 16.39 -13.22 1.38
CA ASN A 177 16.45 -13.10 -0.09
C ASN A 177 15.09 -12.71 -0.67
N ARG A 178 15.08 -11.81 -1.67
CA ARG A 178 13.84 -11.37 -2.34
C ARG A 178 13.05 -12.53 -2.93
N GLN A 179 13.75 -13.57 -3.40
CA GLN A 179 13.17 -14.83 -3.82
C GLN A 179 13.15 -15.78 -2.62
N LEU A 180 11.94 -16.02 -2.10
CA LEU A 180 11.72 -16.80 -0.87
C LEU A 180 11.64 -18.30 -1.15
N GLY A 181 11.13 -18.68 -2.32
CA GLY A 181 11.06 -20.09 -2.74
C GLY A 181 10.02 -20.94 -2.01
N PHE A 182 9.24 -20.39 -1.08
CA PHE A 182 8.15 -21.13 -0.43
C PHE A 182 7.05 -21.52 -1.43
N PRO A 183 6.22 -22.54 -1.16
CA PRO A 183 5.25 -23.01 -2.16
C PRO A 183 4.25 -21.94 -2.60
N THR A 184 3.77 -21.11 -1.68
CA THR A 184 2.77 -20.08 -1.97
C THR A 184 3.36 -18.68 -1.98
N LEU A 185 4.08 -18.25 -0.92
CA LEU A 185 4.72 -16.94 -0.90
C LEU A 185 6.09 -17.00 -1.59
N ARG A 186 6.17 -16.62 -2.86
CA ARG A 186 7.34 -16.84 -3.72
C ARG A 186 8.39 -15.75 -3.58
N SER A 187 7.98 -14.49 -3.48
CA SER A 187 8.89 -13.36 -3.45
C SER A 187 8.33 -12.14 -2.74
N TYR A 188 9.19 -11.17 -2.45
CA TYR A 188 8.80 -9.83 -2.02
C TYR A 188 9.69 -8.76 -2.67
N GLY A 189 9.22 -7.51 -2.66
CA GLY A 189 9.99 -6.38 -3.17
C GLY A 189 9.52 -5.04 -2.60
N GLN A 190 10.44 -4.11 -2.40
CA GLN A 190 10.13 -2.75 -1.97
C GLN A 190 9.62 -1.92 -3.16
N ALA A 191 8.49 -1.26 -2.98
CA ALA A 191 7.86 -0.40 -3.97
C ALA A 191 8.09 1.10 -3.70
N GLY A 192 8.27 1.51 -2.44
CA GLY A 192 8.53 2.90 -2.09
C GLY A 192 8.94 3.09 -0.63
N ASP A 193 9.67 4.17 -0.37
CA ASP A 193 10.03 4.69 0.96
C ASP A 193 10.26 6.20 0.86
N TYR A 194 9.20 6.98 1.08
CA TYR A 194 9.23 8.44 0.95
C TYR A 194 8.13 9.06 1.84
N GLU A 195 8.42 10.21 2.45
CA GLU A 195 7.44 11.04 3.19
C GLU A 195 6.58 10.27 4.24
N GLY A 196 7.14 9.21 4.83
CA GLY A 196 6.41 8.37 5.78
C GLY A 196 5.53 7.29 5.17
N TYR A 197 5.64 7.05 3.86
CA TYR A 197 5.06 5.92 3.16
C TYR A 197 6.14 4.87 2.87
N LEU A 198 5.94 3.67 3.41
CA LEU A 198 6.79 2.52 3.14
C LEU A 198 5.95 1.41 2.51
N THR A 199 6.21 1.11 1.24
CA THR A 199 5.39 0.18 0.44
C THR A 199 6.19 -1.06 0.04
N TYR A 200 5.58 -2.23 0.22
CA TYR A 200 6.09 -3.53 -0.23
C TYR A 200 5.05 -4.26 -1.07
N GLY A 201 5.54 -5.11 -1.98
CA GLY A 201 4.77 -6.06 -2.75
C GLY A 201 5.17 -7.50 -2.44
N PHE A 202 4.20 -8.40 -2.50
CA PHE A 202 4.40 -9.84 -2.39
C PHE A 202 3.96 -10.55 -3.65
N GLY A 203 4.81 -11.45 -4.13
CA GLY A 203 4.50 -12.37 -5.21
C GLY A 203 4.00 -13.70 -4.64
N ILE A 204 2.77 -14.05 -4.98
CA ILE A 204 2.05 -15.21 -4.46
C ILE A 204 1.74 -16.16 -5.61
N GLN A 205 1.97 -17.45 -5.40
CA GLN A 205 1.58 -18.52 -6.30
C GLN A 205 0.25 -19.12 -5.87
N VAL A 206 -0.73 -19.01 -6.75
CA VAL A 206 -2.04 -19.65 -6.63
C VAL A 206 -2.11 -20.84 -7.57
N ALA A 207 -2.76 -21.90 -7.12
CA ALA A 207 -2.98 -23.10 -7.93
C ALA A 207 -3.75 -22.76 -9.22
N PRO A 208 -3.52 -23.51 -10.32
CA PRO A 208 -4.33 -23.37 -11.53
C PRO A 208 -5.84 -23.47 -11.23
N GLY A 209 -6.64 -22.61 -11.85
CA GLY A 209 -8.09 -22.59 -11.68
C GLY A 209 -8.61 -21.89 -10.42
N GLY A 210 -7.73 -21.35 -9.56
CA GLY A 210 -8.14 -20.48 -8.45
C GLY A 210 -8.31 -19.00 -8.85
N ASP A 211 -9.00 -18.22 -8.01
CA ASP A 211 -9.33 -16.80 -8.21
C ASP A 211 -8.12 -15.83 -8.16
N GLN A 212 -6.88 -16.33 -8.34
CA GLN A 212 -5.63 -15.58 -8.19
C GLN A 212 -5.51 -14.81 -6.85
N VAL A 213 -6.11 -15.32 -5.78
CA VAL A 213 -6.03 -14.75 -4.43
C VAL A 213 -5.90 -15.86 -3.41
N MET A 214 -5.26 -15.57 -2.27
CA MET A 214 -5.17 -16.49 -1.14
C MET A 214 -5.77 -15.85 0.12
N PRO A 215 -6.34 -16.66 1.04
CA PRO A 215 -6.60 -16.17 2.38
C PRO A 215 -5.32 -15.69 3.05
N ILE A 216 -5.40 -14.54 3.70
CA ILE A 216 -4.29 -13.98 4.49
C ILE A 216 -4.73 -13.77 5.93
N ARG A 217 -3.76 -13.74 6.84
CA ARG A 217 -3.92 -13.32 8.23
C ARG A 217 -2.84 -12.30 8.56
N ILE A 218 -3.23 -11.21 9.22
CA ILE A 218 -2.27 -10.24 9.75
C ILE A 218 -2.31 -10.31 11.27
N GLY A 219 -1.13 -10.31 11.89
CA GLY A 219 -1.04 -10.12 13.33
C GLY A 219 0.19 -9.37 13.77
N GLU A 220 0.12 -8.89 15.00
CA GLU A 220 1.06 -7.98 15.62
C GLU A 220 1.60 -8.56 16.91
N MET A 221 2.88 -8.32 17.21
CA MET A 221 3.44 -8.62 18.52
C MET A 221 4.55 -7.63 18.89
N ILE A 222 4.80 -7.48 20.18
CA ILE A 222 5.97 -6.76 20.68
C ILE A 222 6.96 -7.82 21.18
N ARG A 223 8.17 -7.79 20.65
CA ARG A 223 9.25 -8.68 21.10
C ARG A 223 9.79 -8.24 22.46
N PRO A 224 10.46 -9.14 23.21
CA PRO A 224 11.13 -8.78 24.47
C PRO A 224 12.17 -7.66 24.33
N ASP A 225 12.76 -7.49 23.14
CA ASP A 225 13.69 -6.39 22.82
C ASP A 225 12.99 -5.08 22.42
N GLY A 226 11.66 -5.01 22.53
CA GLY A 226 10.87 -3.82 22.24
C GLY A 226 10.51 -3.61 20.77
N LEU A 227 10.92 -4.51 19.86
CA LEU A 227 10.55 -4.39 18.44
C LEU A 227 9.06 -4.68 18.22
N HIS A 228 8.41 -3.79 17.45
CA HIS A 228 7.05 -3.92 17.00
C HIS A 228 7.00 -4.75 15.71
N VAL A 229 6.40 -5.92 15.76
CA VAL A 229 6.40 -6.86 14.63
C VAL A 229 5.03 -6.90 13.97
N VAL A 230 4.97 -6.63 12.67
CA VAL A 230 3.79 -6.86 11.83
C VAL A 230 4.06 -8.10 10.97
N ALA A 231 3.29 -9.16 11.18
CA ALA A 231 3.39 -10.42 10.45
C ALA A 231 2.25 -10.56 9.44
N VAL A 232 2.61 -10.81 8.18
CA VAL A 232 1.73 -11.14 7.06
C VAL A 232 1.81 -12.64 6.82
N ASP A 233 0.73 -13.35 7.11
CA ASP A 233 0.62 -14.78 6.84
C ASP A 233 -0.19 -14.99 5.57
N VAL A 234 0.38 -15.70 4.60
CA VAL A 234 -0.31 -16.15 3.40
C VAL A 234 -0.59 -17.63 3.56
N ARG A 235 -1.87 -18.02 3.44
CA ARG A 235 -2.26 -19.42 3.58
C ARG A 235 -1.51 -20.25 2.54
N ARG A 236 -0.98 -21.39 2.96
CA ARG A 236 -0.36 -22.36 2.08
C ARG A 236 -1.46 -23.02 1.22
N GLY A 237 -1.24 -23.06 -0.09
CA GLY A 237 -2.11 -23.71 -1.07
C GLY A 237 -1.80 -25.20 -1.24
#